data_AF-A0A6P8HIX9-F1
#
_entry.id   AF-A0A6P8HIX9-F1
#
_cell.length_a   1.000
_cell.length_b   1.000
_cell.length_c   1.000
_cell.angle_alpha   90.00
_cell.angle_beta   90.00
_cell.angle_gamma   90.00
#
_symmetry.space_group_name_H-M   'P 1'
#
loop_
_entity.id
_entity.type
_entity.pdbx_description
1 polymer ?
#
loop_
_entity_poly.entity_id
_entity_poly.type
_entity_poly.pdbx_seq_one_letter_code
_entity_poly.pdbx_strand_id
1 'polypeptide(L)'
;MPGQIFRTCCCCDLRTGVILIALFSMGIAAINIYTGVGAVLELKHLQPKIDHEEKDQLPIPWKYYDDTINLGWSNIAFFASDLIISVVLLIGALQRHKCLLTTWMVWTLVGLAYHLSVSIFFLSIWKGVPTFGYTMIIDLIIAVYFLLVVYSFKQEIINQERNPRIPLVMTAGQPIQGFSYPPTGVNPYQQAPPPYMYPASNPPPYAQCAPAGAPPANEQKVPL
;
A
#
# COMPACT_ATOMS: atom_id res chain seq x y z
N MET A 1 13.39 16.38 -8.63
CA MET A 1 12.09 15.72 -8.89
C MET A 1 12.31 14.23 -8.73
N PRO A 2 11.69 13.55 -7.75
CA PRO A 2 11.84 12.10 -7.66
C PRO A 2 11.25 11.50 -8.95
N GLY A 3 12.05 10.72 -9.68
CA GLY A 3 11.58 10.05 -10.90
C GLY A 3 10.64 8.90 -10.54
N GLN A 4 9.71 8.56 -11.44
CA GLN A 4 8.98 7.30 -11.36
C GLN A 4 9.99 6.16 -11.49
N ILE A 5 10.03 5.24 -10.51
CA ILE A 5 11.00 4.13 -10.51
C ILE A 5 10.59 3.06 -11.52
N PHE A 6 9.29 2.79 -11.67
CA PHE A 6 8.75 1.83 -12.63
C PHE A 6 7.65 2.47 -13.50
N ARG A 7 7.70 2.24 -14.82
CA ARG A 7 6.67 2.68 -15.78
C ARG A 7 5.68 1.57 -16.16
N THR A 8 6.04 0.31 -16.00
CA THR A 8 5.20 -0.86 -16.27
C THR A 8 5.49 -1.94 -15.24
N CYS A 9 4.47 -2.68 -14.81
CA CYS A 9 4.59 -3.81 -13.88
C CYS A 9 4.11 -5.08 -14.59
N CYS A 10 4.98 -6.09 -14.72
CA CYS A 10 4.62 -7.39 -15.32
C CYS A 10 3.90 -7.28 -16.67
N CYS A 11 4.40 -6.44 -17.59
CA CYS A 11 3.81 -6.19 -18.93
C CYS A 11 2.41 -5.52 -18.93
N CYS A 12 1.88 -5.17 -17.75
CA CYS A 12 0.57 -4.55 -17.61
C CYS A 12 0.66 -3.10 -17.15
N ASP A 13 -0.47 -2.40 -17.28
CA ASP A 13 -0.68 -1.07 -16.71
C ASP A 13 -0.46 -1.12 -15.19
N LEU A 14 0.10 -0.04 -14.64
CA LEU A 14 0.47 0.06 -13.23
C LEU A 14 -0.76 -0.09 -12.33
N ARG A 15 -1.92 0.37 -12.80
CA ARG A 15 -3.22 0.15 -12.15
C ARG A 15 -3.53 -1.35 -11.99
N THR A 16 -3.35 -2.13 -13.05
CA THR A 16 -3.57 -3.59 -13.01
C THR A 16 -2.63 -4.25 -12.02
N GLY A 17 -1.36 -3.82 -11.98
CA GLY A 17 -0.40 -4.28 -10.98
C GLY A 17 -0.88 -4.07 -9.54
N VAL A 18 -1.39 -2.87 -9.23
CA VAL A 18 -1.92 -2.57 -7.88
C VAL A 18 -3.17 -3.39 -7.56
N ILE A 19 -4.06 -3.62 -8.52
CA ILE A 19 -5.25 -4.48 -8.33
C ILE A 19 -4.83 -5.92 -8.03
N LEU A 20 -3.85 -6.46 -8.76
CA LEU A 20 -3.32 -7.80 -8.50
C LEU A 20 -2.69 -7.91 -7.12
N ILE A 21 -1.93 -6.90 -6.69
CA ILE A 21 -1.35 -6.84 -5.34
C ILE A 21 -2.45 -6.84 -4.27
N ALA A 22 -3.51 -6.05 -4.46
CA ALA A 22 -4.64 -6.01 -3.52
C ALA A 22 -5.35 -7.38 -3.41
N LEU A 23 -5.58 -8.07 -4.53
CA LEU A 23 -6.19 -9.39 -4.52
C LEU A 23 -5.28 -10.45 -3.89
N PHE A 24 -3.98 -10.39 -4.19
CA PHE A 24 -3.00 -11.33 -3.66
C PHE A 24 -2.82 -11.18 -2.15
N SER A 25 -2.71 -9.93 -1.67
CA SER A 25 -2.66 -9.63 -0.22
C SER A 25 -3.92 -10.10 0.51
N MET A 26 -5.12 -9.86 -0.04
CA MET A 26 -6.36 -10.41 0.51
C MET A 26 -6.33 -11.94 0.60
N GLY A 27 -5.85 -12.62 -0.45
CA GLY A 27 -5.74 -14.08 -0.47
C GLY A 27 -4.79 -14.62 0.59
N ILE A 28 -3.60 -14.02 0.73
CA ILE A 28 -2.63 -14.39 1.76
C ILE A 28 -3.20 -14.15 3.16
N ALA A 29 -3.81 -12.98 3.40
CA ALA A 29 -4.40 -12.66 4.69
C ALA A 29 -5.49 -13.67 5.09
N ALA A 30 -6.37 -14.05 4.15
CA ALA A 30 -7.40 -15.06 4.38
C ALA A 30 -6.82 -16.44 4.74
N ILE A 31 -5.79 -16.89 4.02
CA ILE A 31 -5.09 -18.15 4.31
C ILE A 31 -4.44 -18.09 5.70
N ASN A 32 -3.76 -16.98 6.04
CA ASN A 32 -3.10 -16.82 7.32
C ASN A 32 -4.08 -16.75 8.50
N ILE A 33 -5.26 -16.16 8.32
CA ILE A 33 -6.34 -16.21 9.32
C ILE A 33 -6.79 -17.65 9.52
N TYR A 34 -7.05 -18.38 8.43
CA TYR A 34 -7.51 -19.76 8.48
C TYR A 34 -6.51 -20.68 9.20
N THR A 35 -5.23 -20.63 8.80
CA THR A 35 -4.16 -21.42 9.42
C THR A 35 -3.87 -20.98 10.85
N GLY A 36 -3.89 -19.67 11.12
CA GLY A 36 -3.69 -19.10 12.45
C GLY A 36 -4.77 -19.53 13.45
N VAL A 37 -6.05 -19.47 13.05
CA VAL A 37 -7.15 -19.95 13.89
C VAL A 37 -7.02 -21.45 14.16
N GLY A 38 -6.67 -22.25 13.15
CA GLY A 38 -6.41 -23.69 13.31
C GLY A 38 -5.32 -23.97 14.35
N ALA A 39 -4.17 -23.30 14.22
CA ALA A 39 -3.04 -23.47 15.14
C ALA A 39 -3.38 -23.06 16.59
N VAL A 40 -4.11 -21.95 16.78
CA VAL A 40 -4.52 -21.49 18.12
C VAL A 40 -5.52 -22.45 18.76
N LEU A 41 -6.48 -22.99 17.97
CA LEU A 41 -7.43 -23.97 18.47
C LEU A 41 -6.76 -25.31 18.83
N GLU A 42 -5.81 -25.75 18.01
CA GLU A 42 -5.03 -26.97 18.26
C GLU A 42 -4.21 -26.83 19.55
N LEU A 43 -3.51 -25.70 19.74
CA LEU A 43 -2.81 -25.40 20.99
C LEU A 43 -3.79 -25.46 22.17
N LYS A 44 -4.90 -24.73 22.12
CA LYS A 44 -5.89 -24.73 23.21
C LYS A 44 -6.44 -26.12 23.54
N HIS A 45 -6.57 -27.00 22.55
CA HIS A 45 -7.01 -28.39 22.77
C HIS A 45 -5.93 -29.26 23.43
N LEU A 46 -4.64 -28.95 23.18
CA LEU A 46 -3.51 -29.64 23.80
C LEU A 46 -3.28 -29.18 25.25
N GLN A 47 -3.58 -27.92 25.58
CA GLN A 47 -3.40 -27.34 26.93
C GLN A 47 -3.78 -28.30 28.10
N PRO A 48 -4.99 -28.89 28.16
CA PRO A 48 -5.37 -29.77 29.27
C PRO A 48 -4.64 -31.12 29.32
N LYS A 49 -4.08 -31.60 28.19
CA LYS A 49 -3.35 -32.88 28.13
C LYS A 49 -1.93 -32.73 28.67
N ILE A 50 -1.30 -31.60 28.41
CA ILE A 50 0.08 -31.37 28.80
C ILE A 50 0.19 -31.03 30.31
N ASP A 51 -0.87 -30.49 30.92
CA ASP A 51 -0.91 -30.25 32.38
C ASP A 51 -0.83 -31.55 33.21
N HIS A 52 -1.10 -32.71 32.58
CA HIS A 52 -1.14 -34.00 33.24
C HIS A 52 0.04 -34.94 32.93
N GLU A 53 0.69 -34.84 31.78
CA GLU A 53 1.81 -35.71 31.41
C GLU A 53 2.91 -34.94 30.65
N GLU A 54 4.11 -34.93 31.24
CA GLU A 54 5.39 -34.65 30.58
C GLU A 54 5.72 -33.18 30.21
N LYS A 55 6.35 -32.46 31.14
CA LYS A 55 6.77 -31.06 30.97
C LYS A 55 8.02 -30.84 30.11
N ASP A 56 8.77 -31.90 29.78
CA ASP A 56 10.15 -31.77 29.28
C ASP A 56 10.35 -32.08 27.77
N GLN A 57 9.30 -32.47 27.03
CA GLN A 57 9.42 -32.81 25.61
C GLN A 57 8.95 -31.73 24.62
N LEU A 58 8.36 -30.61 25.08
CA LEU A 58 7.91 -29.57 24.16
C LEU A 58 9.03 -28.63 23.71
N PRO A 59 9.03 -28.22 22.43
CA PRO A 59 10.00 -27.27 21.89
C PRO A 59 9.86 -25.85 22.49
N ILE A 60 8.79 -25.57 23.23
CA ILE A 60 8.50 -24.25 23.82
C ILE A 60 8.46 -24.39 25.35
N PRO A 61 9.21 -23.55 26.11
CA PRO A 61 9.11 -23.53 27.56
C PRO A 61 7.70 -23.11 27.99
N TRP A 62 7.09 -23.87 28.87
CA TRP A 62 5.75 -23.64 29.44
C TRP A 62 5.46 -22.21 29.89
N LYS A 63 6.48 -21.51 30.37
CA LYS A 63 6.38 -20.12 30.83
C LYS A 63 5.82 -19.18 29.75
N TYR A 64 6.00 -19.50 28.47
CA TYR A 64 5.59 -18.65 27.34
C TYR A 64 4.33 -19.15 26.64
N TYR A 65 3.61 -20.13 27.21
CA TYR A 65 2.47 -20.74 26.53
C TYR A 65 1.29 -19.77 26.37
N ASP A 66 0.88 -19.13 27.45
CA ASP A 66 -0.19 -18.11 27.43
C ASP A 66 0.20 -16.92 26.55
N ASP A 67 1.46 -16.49 26.63
CA ASP A 67 2.00 -15.43 25.78
C ASP A 67 1.93 -15.82 24.29
N THR A 68 2.21 -17.08 23.96
CA THR A 68 2.14 -17.59 22.58
C THR A 68 0.70 -17.64 22.07
N ILE A 69 -0.27 -18.04 22.91
CA ILE A 69 -1.70 -18.03 22.55
C ILE A 69 -2.19 -16.60 22.32
N ASN A 70 -1.86 -15.68 23.23
CA ASN A 70 -2.24 -14.27 23.12
C ASN A 70 -1.62 -13.63 21.88
N LEU A 71 -0.35 -13.95 21.59
CA LEU A 71 0.33 -13.52 20.37
C LEU A 71 -0.34 -14.09 19.11
N GLY A 72 -0.80 -15.34 19.16
CA GLY A 72 -1.58 -15.97 18.09
C GLY A 72 -2.88 -15.20 17.78
N TRP A 73 -3.66 -14.86 18.81
CA TRP A 73 -4.87 -14.04 18.65
C TRP A 73 -4.56 -12.63 18.13
N SER A 74 -3.51 -11.99 18.63
CA SER A 74 -3.04 -10.69 18.13
C SER A 74 -2.69 -10.77 16.64
N ASN A 75 -2.02 -11.84 16.22
CA ASN A 75 -1.66 -12.06 14.82
C ASN A 75 -2.88 -12.24 13.92
N ILE A 76 -3.90 -12.98 14.38
CA ILE A 76 -5.17 -13.14 13.65
C ILE A 76 -5.86 -11.77 13.49
N ALA A 77 -5.92 -10.97 14.56
CA ALA A 77 -6.50 -9.62 14.51
C ALA A 77 -5.75 -8.70 13.56
N PHE A 78 -4.42 -8.84 13.51
CA PHE A 78 -3.56 -8.10 12.58
C PHE A 78 -3.88 -8.46 11.13
N PHE A 79 -3.97 -9.74 10.78
CA PHE A 79 -4.35 -10.18 9.43
C PHE A 79 -5.79 -9.79 9.04
N ALA A 80 -6.73 -9.78 9.99
CA ALA A 80 -8.08 -9.30 9.73
C ALA A 80 -8.08 -7.81 9.35
N SER A 81 -7.24 -7.02 10.03
CA SER A 81 -7.04 -5.60 9.71
C SER A 81 -6.38 -5.43 8.34
N ASP A 82 -5.39 -6.27 8.01
CA ASP A 82 -4.73 -6.27 6.70
C ASP A 82 -5.71 -6.58 5.54
N LEU A 83 -6.67 -7.48 5.76
CA LEU A 83 -7.73 -7.78 4.81
C LEU A 83 -8.59 -6.54 4.53
N ILE A 84 -9.02 -5.82 5.58
CA ILE A 84 -9.80 -4.58 5.46
C ILE A 84 -8.99 -3.53 4.69
N ILE A 85 -7.72 -3.36 5.02
CA ILE A 85 -6.84 -2.38 4.38
C ILE A 85 -6.57 -2.76 2.92
N SER A 86 -6.47 -4.04 2.59
CA SER A 86 -6.36 -4.50 1.19
C SER A 86 -7.61 -4.19 0.37
N VAL A 87 -8.81 -4.26 0.97
CA VAL A 87 -10.05 -3.77 0.33
C VAL A 87 -9.98 -2.25 0.12
N VAL A 88 -9.46 -1.49 1.08
CA VAL A 88 -9.24 -0.04 0.94
C VAL A 88 -8.28 0.26 -0.22
N LEU A 89 -7.21 -0.52 -0.40
CA LEU A 89 -6.31 -0.40 -1.55
C LEU A 89 -7.03 -0.68 -2.87
N LEU A 90 -7.84 -1.74 -2.91
CA LEU A 90 -8.61 -2.10 -4.10
C LEU A 90 -9.54 -0.95 -4.51
N ILE A 91 -10.30 -0.40 -3.56
CA ILE A 91 -11.19 0.75 -3.79
C ILE A 91 -10.36 1.97 -4.22
N GLY A 92 -9.23 2.23 -3.54
CA GLY A 92 -8.31 3.31 -3.88
C GLY A 92 -7.75 3.20 -5.30
N ALA A 93 -7.44 1.99 -5.77
CA ALA A 93 -6.95 1.72 -7.11
C ALA A 93 -8.04 1.86 -8.18
N LEU A 94 -9.28 1.50 -7.83
CA LEU A 94 -10.44 1.67 -8.72
C LEU A 94 -10.82 3.15 -8.86
N GLN A 95 -10.89 3.88 -7.74
CA GLN A 95 -11.33 5.28 -7.68
C GLN A 95 -10.21 6.30 -7.87
N ARG A 96 -8.95 5.87 -7.92
CA ARG A 96 -7.75 6.74 -8.02
C ARG A 96 -7.61 7.76 -6.89
N HIS A 97 -8.10 7.44 -5.68
CA HIS A 97 -8.01 8.34 -4.53
C HIS A 97 -6.68 8.22 -3.78
N LYS A 98 -5.83 9.25 -3.90
CA LYS A 98 -4.50 9.33 -3.29
C LYS A 98 -4.46 9.11 -1.76
N CYS A 99 -5.50 9.56 -1.04
CA CYS A 99 -5.56 9.38 0.41
C CYS A 99 -5.63 7.89 0.77
N LEU A 100 -6.50 7.12 0.10
CA LEU A 100 -6.67 5.69 0.38
C LEU A 100 -5.37 4.90 0.12
N LEU A 101 -4.66 5.22 -0.97
CA LEU A 101 -3.36 4.62 -1.26
C LEU A 101 -2.31 4.97 -0.19
N THR A 102 -2.34 6.20 0.34
CA THR A 102 -1.40 6.63 1.37
C THR A 102 -1.68 5.93 2.70
N THR A 103 -2.96 5.81 3.07
CA THR A 103 -3.38 5.04 4.25
C THR A 103 -2.90 3.59 4.15
N TRP A 104 -3.08 2.95 2.99
CA TRP A 104 -2.58 1.60 2.77
C TRP A 104 -1.06 1.51 2.93
N MET A 105 -0.28 2.38 2.28
CA MET A 105 1.19 2.35 2.39
C MET A 105 1.68 2.53 3.84
N VAL A 106 1.07 3.44 4.60
CA VAL A 106 1.41 3.65 6.01
C VAL A 106 1.10 2.39 6.82
N TRP A 107 -0.07 1.79 6.58
CA TRP A 107 -0.44 0.54 7.25
C TRP A 107 0.52 -0.60 6.92
N THR A 108 0.88 -0.80 5.64
CA THR A 108 1.85 -1.82 5.23
C THR A 108 3.21 -1.61 5.89
N LEU A 109 3.65 -0.36 6.07
CA LEU A 109 4.89 -0.05 6.79
C LEU A 109 4.80 -0.42 8.28
N VAL A 110 3.67 -0.13 8.92
CA VAL A 110 3.40 -0.54 10.32
C VAL A 110 3.37 -2.07 10.42
N GLY A 111 2.76 -2.76 9.46
CA GLY A 111 2.73 -4.22 9.41
C GLY A 111 4.10 -4.84 9.23
N LEU A 112 4.96 -4.25 8.39
CA LEU A 112 6.36 -4.66 8.30
C LEU A 112 7.07 -4.55 9.65
N ALA A 113 6.92 -3.43 10.36
CA ALA A 113 7.52 -3.25 11.68
C ALA A 113 6.97 -4.26 12.71
N TYR A 114 5.67 -4.55 12.68
CA TYR A 114 5.04 -5.58 13.51
C TYR A 114 5.62 -6.97 13.23
N HIS A 115 5.66 -7.39 11.96
CA HIS A 115 6.22 -8.69 11.58
C HIS A 115 7.70 -8.82 11.96
N LEU A 116 8.50 -7.77 11.74
CA LEU A 116 9.89 -7.74 12.19
C LEU A 116 10.00 -7.94 13.71
N SER A 117 9.17 -7.25 14.49
CA SER A 117 9.17 -7.33 15.96
C SER A 117 8.80 -8.74 16.44
N VAL A 118 7.76 -9.33 15.86
CA VAL A 118 7.32 -10.70 16.15
C VAL A 118 8.39 -11.72 15.79
N SER A 119 9.03 -11.58 14.62
CA SER A 119 10.13 -12.45 14.20
C SER A 119 11.34 -12.37 15.14
N ILE A 120 11.73 -11.18 15.57
CA ILE A 120 12.83 -10.99 16.53
C ILE A 120 12.50 -11.66 17.87
N PHE A 121 11.25 -11.56 18.33
CA PHE A 121 10.79 -12.24 19.53
C PHE A 121 10.90 -13.77 19.41
N PHE A 122 10.42 -14.34 18.30
CA PHE A 122 10.54 -15.79 18.06
C PHE A 122 11.99 -16.25 17.95
N LEU A 123 12.86 -15.50 17.26
CA LEU A 123 14.29 -15.79 17.17
C LEU A 123 14.99 -15.73 18.54
N SER A 124 14.49 -14.91 19.47
CA SER A 124 15.05 -14.80 20.82
C SER A 124 14.69 -15.98 21.72
N ILE A 125 13.55 -16.64 21.46
CA ILE A 125 13.05 -17.76 22.25
C ILE A 125 13.54 -19.11 21.68
N TRP A 126 13.64 -19.23 20.37
CA TRP A 126 14.06 -20.47 19.71
C TRP A 126 15.58 -20.62 19.68
N LYS A 127 16.11 -21.71 20.24
CA LYS A 127 17.56 -22.01 20.32
C LYS A 127 18.18 -22.50 19.00
N GLY A 128 17.52 -22.32 17.85
CA GLY A 128 18.03 -22.76 16.55
C GLY A 128 17.67 -21.75 15.46
N VAL A 129 18.51 -21.63 14.43
CA VAL A 129 18.22 -20.82 13.23
C VAL A 129 17.15 -21.56 12.44
N PRO A 130 15.88 -21.16 12.51
CA PRO A 130 14.83 -21.94 11.89
C PRO A 130 14.76 -21.55 10.41
N THR A 131 14.31 -22.49 9.57
CA THR A 131 13.92 -22.27 8.17
C THR A 131 13.05 -21.01 7.99
N PHE A 132 12.37 -20.60 9.07
CA PHE A 132 11.62 -19.36 9.26
C PHE A 132 12.37 -18.07 8.92
N GLY A 133 13.70 -18.04 9.04
CA GLY A 133 14.50 -16.86 8.69
C GLY A 133 14.49 -16.59 7.17
N TYR A 134 14.49 -17.64 6.35
CA TYR A 134 14.47 -17.50 4.89
C TYR A 134 13.12 -16.99 4.39
N THR A 135 12.03 -17.54 4.92
CA THR A 135 10.67 -17.11 4.56
C THR A 135 10.47 -15.64 4.93
N MET A 136 10.97 -15.21 6.10
CA MET A 136 10.91 -13.82 6.53
C MET A 136 11.63 -12.85 5.57
N ILE A 137 12.82 -13.21 5.08
CA ILE A 137 13.56 -12.38 4.12
C ILE A 137 12.79 -12.26 2.80
N ILE A 138 12.23 -13.37 2.32
CA ILE A 138 11.42 -13.40 1.09
C ILE A 138 10.18 -12.52 1.25
N ASP A 139 9.45 -12.65 2.36
CA ASP A 139 8.27 -11.85 2.66
C ASP A 139 8.60 -10.35 2.73
N LEU A 140 9.73 -9.99 3.34
CA LEU A 140 10.20 -8.62 3.42
C LEU A 140 10.53 -8.04 2.03
N ILE A 141 11.21 -8.80 1.17
CA ILE A 141 11.52 -8.40 -0.20
C ILE A 141 10.22 -8.19 -1.01
N ILE A 142 9.28 -9.13 -0.89
CA ILE A 142 7.97 -9.05 -1.57
C ILE A 142 7.19 -7.82 -1.10
N ALA A 143 7.16 -7.56 0.21
CA ALA A 143 6.46 -6.41 0.77
C ALA A 143 7.08 -5.07 0.33
N VAL A 144 8.42 -4.97 0.31
CA VAL A 144 9.12 -3.79 -0.23
C VAL A 144 8.80 -3.60 -1.71
N TYR A 145 8.78 -4.68 -2.49
CA TYR A 145 8.40 -4.63 -3.90
C TYR A 145 6.96 -4.10 -4.08
N PHE A 146 5.99 -4.60 -3.30
CA PHE A 146 4.61 -4.11 -3.36
C PHE A 146 4.50 -2.63 -2.98
N LEU A 147 5.23 -2.19 -1.95
CA LEU A 147 5.29 -0.76 -1.59
C LEU A 147 5.82 0.10 -2.74
N LEU A 148 6.86 -0.34 -3.44
CA LEU A 148 7.42 0.39 -4.59
C LEU A 148 6.44 0.49 -5.76
N VAL A 149 5.68 -0.57 -6.04
CA VAL A 149 4.66 -0.59 -7.10
C VAL A 149 3.53 0.39 -6.76
N VAL A 150 2.98 0.33 -5.55
CA VAL A 150 1.90 1.23 -5.11
C VAL A 150 2.37 2.67 -5.01
N TYR A 151 3.60 2.90 -4.54
CA TYR A 151 4.22 4.23 -4.52
C TYR A 151 4.35 4.81 -5.93
N SER A 152 4.82 4.00 -6.89
CA SER A 152 4.92 4.41 -8.30
C SER A 152 3.55 4.78 -8.86
N PHE A 153 2.51 4.02 -8.53
CA PHE A 153 1.13 4.30 -8.96
C PHE A 153 0.59 5.59 -8.35
N LYS A 154 0.81 5.82 -7.05
CA LYS A 154 0.47 7.10 -6.41
C LYS A 154 1.15 8.27 -7.12
N GLN A 155 2.42 8.13 -7.45
CA GLN A 155 3.18 9.18 -8.12
C GLN A 155 2.65 9.46 -9.53
N GLU A 156 2.22 8.44 -10.25
CA GLU A 156 1.53 8.60 -11.53
C GLU A 156 0.24 9.43 -11.40
N ILE A 157 -0.60 9.13 -10.39
CA ILE A 157 -1.82 9.93 -10.13
C ILE A 157 -1.47 11.38 -9.78
N ILE A 158 -0.40 11.61 -9.01
CA ILE A 158 0.08 12.97 -8.68
C ILE A 158 0.54 13.73 -9.94
N ASN A 159 1.28 13.06 -10.83
CA ASN A 159 1.77 13.66 -12.06
C ASN A 159 0.62 14.01 -13.03
N GLN A 160 -0.42 13.16 -13.12
CA GLN A 160 -1.62 13.43 -13.90
C GLN A 160 -2.39 14.65 -13.38
N GLU A 161 -2.58 14.75 -12.06
CA GLU A 161 -3.25 15.93 -11.49
C GLU A 161 -2.46 17.22 -11.71
N ARG A 162 -1.13 17.15 -11.71
CA ARG A 162 -0.28 18.32 -11.99
C ARG A 162 -0.29 18.71 -13.47
N ASN A 163 -0.45 17.77 -14.39
CA ASN A 163 -0.47 18.03 -15.82
C ASN A 163 -1.62 17.30 -16.53
N PRO A 164 -2.85 17.84 -16.49
CA PRO A 164 -4.03 17.21 -17.08
C PRO A 164 -3.98 17.14 -18.62
N ARG A 165 -3.01 17.82 -19.26
CA ARG A 165 -2.83 17.81 -20.73
C ARG A 165 -2.06 16.61 -21.25
N ILE A 166 -1.46 15.79 -20.37
CA ILE A 166 -0.86 14.52 -20.76
C ILE A 166 -1.96 13.48 -20.58
N PRO A 167 -2.69 13.08 -21.65
CA PRO A 167 -3.57 11.93 -21.55
C PRO A 167 -2.73 10.75 -21.08
N LEU A 168 -3.31 9.93 -20.22
CA LEU A 168 -2.82 8.58 -19.95
C LEU A 168 -2.70 7.87 -21.28
N VAL A 169 -1.49 7.87 -21.82
CA VAL A 169 -1.13 7.04 -22.96
C VAL A 169 -1.18 5.61 -22.44
N MET A 170 -2.39 5.04 -22.45
CA MET A 170 -2.66 3.61 -22.33
C MET A 170 -2.01 2.97 -23.55
N THR A 171 -0.70 2.79 -23.53
CA THR A 171 -0.04 2.10 -24.62
C THR A 171 0.67 0.89 -24.10
N ALA A 172 -0.13 -0.18 -24.04
CA ALA A 172 0.36 -1.53 -24.19
C ALA A 172 1.11 -1.62 -25.53
N GLY A 173 2.45 -1.57 -25.48
CA GLY A 173 3.30 -1.95 -26.61
C GLY A 173 4.05 -0.85 -27.38
N GLN A 174 4.21 0.38 -26.87
CA GLN A 174 5.15 1.30 -27.53
C GLN A 174 6.59 0.98 -27.11
N PRO A 175 7.50 0.71 -28.06
CA PRO A 175 8.93 0.63 -27.78
C PRO A 175 9.39 1.97 -27.22
N ILE A 176 10.39 1.88 -26.34
CA ILE A 176 11.03 2.99 -25.63
C ILE A 176 11.26 4.16 -26.59
N GLN A 177 10.37 5.15 -26.60
CA GLN A 177 10.72 6.47 -27.11
C GLN A 177 11.56 7.09 -26.01
N GLY A 178 12.87 6.90 -26.17
CA GLY A 178 13.87 7.64 -25.42
C GLY A 178 13.56 9.13 -25.48
N PHE A 179 14.08 9.86 -24.50
CA PHE A 179 14.12 11.31 -24.50
C PHE A 179 14.69 11.80 -25.84
N SER A 180 13.81 12.03 -26.82
CA SER A 180 14.13 12.81 -28.01
C SER A 180 14.18 14.24 -27.50
N TYR A 181 15.40 14.70 -27.24
CA TYR A 181 15.68 16.12 -27.17
C TYR A 181 15.02 16.76 -28.40
N PRO A 182 14.22 17.82 -28.24
CA PRO A 182 13.69 18.52 -29.39
C PRO A 182 14.89 18.96 -30.23
N PRO A 183 14.85 18.79 -31.56
CA PRO A 183 15.90 19.29 -32.43
C PRO A 183 16.02 20.80 -32.17
N THR A 184 17.20 21.20 -31.72
CA THR A 184 17.64 22.59 -31.67
C THR A 184 17.40 23.21 -33.03
N GLY A 185 16.36 24.03 -33.16
CA GLY A 185 16.06 24.70 -34.43
C GLY A 185 14.67 25.30 -34.63
N VAL A 186 13.72 25.17 -33.70
CA VAL A 186 12.39 25.79 -33.88
C VAL A 186 12.18 26.93 -32.88
N ASN A 187 12.03 28.13 -33.44
CA ASN A 187 11.88 29.42 -32.80
C ASN A 187 10.57 29.46 -31.96
N PRO A 188 10.61 29.68 -30.63
CA PRO A 188 9.44 29.55 -29.75
C PRO A 188 8.37 30.65 -29.88
N TYR A 189 8.51 31.58 -30.83
CA TYR A 189 7.58 32.71 -30.97
C TYR A 189 6.44 32.51 -31.99
N GLN A 190 6.30 31.35 -32.63
CA GLN A 190 5.39 31.19 -33.77
C GLN A 190 4.14 30.32 -33.57
N GLN A 191 3.83 29.86 -32.36
CA GLN A 191 2.58 29.13 -32.11
C GLN A 191 1.87 29.63 -30.84
N ALA A 192 1.26 30.81 -30.96
CA ALA A 192 0.14 31.17 -30.11
C ALA A 192 -1.11 30.44 -30.64
N PRO A 193 -1.72 29.50 -29.89
CA PRO A 193 -3.03 29.00 -30.25
C PRO A 193 -4.11 30.07 -30.02
N PRO A 194 -5.22 30.06 -30.78
CA PRO A 194 -6.31 31.00 -30.58
C PRO A 194 -6.94 30.81 -29.19
N PRO A 195 -7.44 31.90 -28.57
CA PRO A 195 -8.08 31.85 -27.27
C PRO A 195 -9.39 31.06 -27.37
N TYR A 196 -9.39 29.83 -26.85
CA TYR A 196 -10.62 29.09 -26.62
C TYR A 196 -11.36 29.74 -25.45
N MET A 197 -12.47 30.43 -25.76
CA MET A 197 -13.49 30.76 -24.78
C MET A 197 -14.04 29.45 -24.20
N TYR A 198 -13.75 29.15 -22.95
CA TYR A 198 -14.55 28.20 -22.20
C TYR A 198 -15.86 28.88 -21.77
N PRO A 199 -17.04 28.32 -22.08
CA PRO A 199 -18.28 28.77 -21.46
C PRO A 199 -18.22 28.48 -19.95
N ALA A 200 -18.49 29.51 -19.15
CA ALA A 200 -18.35 29.53 -17.70
C ALA A 200 -19.35 28.65 -16.92
N SER A 201 -19.99 27.66 -17.56
CA SER A 201 -21.13 26.95 -16.97
C SER A 201 -20.80 25.66 -16.22
N ASN A 202 -19.56 25.15 -16.26
CA ASN A 202 -19.19 23.93 -15.52
C ASN A 202 -17.79 24.02 -14.90
N PRO A 203 -17.67 24.30 -13.59
CA PRO A 203 -16.40 24.15 -12.88
C PRO A 203 -16.01 22.66 -12.81
N PRO A 204 -14.70 22.34 -12.81
CA PRO A 204 -14.23 20.96 -12.74
C PRO A 204 -14.58 20.32 -11.37
N PRO A 205 -14.81 18.99 -11.32
CA PRO A 205 -15.32 18.29 -10.12
C PRO A 205 -14.47 18.44 -8.85
N TYR A 206 -13.19 18.78 -8.97
CA TYR A 206 -12.28 18.92 -7.83
C TYR A 206 -12.37 20.29 -7.13
N ALA A 207 -13.09 21.26 -7.68
CA ALA A 207 -13.30 22.57 -7.05
C ALA A 207 -14.25 22.51 -5.83
N GLN A 208 -14.88 21.37 -5.56
CA GLN A 208 -15.83 21.18 -4.45
C GLN A 208 -15.16 20.76 -3.13
N CYS A 209 -13.83 20.56 -3.11
CA CYS A 209 -13.08 20.25 -1.88
C CYS A 209 -12.52 21.49 -1.18
N ALA A 210 -13.12 22.67 -1.36
CA ALA A 210 -12.80 23.82 -0.52
C ALA A 210 -13.49 23.65 0.85
N PRO A 211 -12.77 23.76 1.97
CA PRO A 211 -13.38 23.70 3.29
C PRO A 211 -14.39 24.83 3.44
N ALA A 212 -15.64 24.48 3.76
CA ALA A 212 -16.70 25.42 4.09
C ALA A 212 -16.33 26.17 5.38
N GLY A 213 -15.64 27.31 5.26
CA GLY A 213 -15.22 28.06 6.44
C GLY A 213 -14.31 29.26 6.23
N ALA A 214 -14.19 29.80 5.02
CA ALA A 214 -13.51 31.08 4.84
C ALA A 214 -14.52 32.24 5.07
N PRO A 215 -14.37 33.06 6.12
CA PRO A 215 -15.21 34.23 6.33
C PRO A 215 -15.00 35.27 5.21
N PRO A 216 -16.04 36.04 4.84
CA PRO A 216 -15.94 37.04 3.79
C PRO A 216 -14.94 38.14 4.16
N ALA A 217 -14.09 38.51 3.20
CA ALA A 217 -13.14 39.60 3.32
C ALA A 217 -13.90 40.94 3.49
N ASN A 218 -13.68 41.61 4.62
CA ASN A 218 -14.26 42.91 4.91
C ASN A 218 -13.75 43.97 3.92
N GLU A 219 -14.71 44.63 3.28
CA GLU A 219 -14.54 45.82 2.43
C GLU A 219 -13.98 46.98 3.26
N GLN A 220 -12.70 47.31 3.06
CA GLN A 220 -12.02 48.40 3.73
C GLN A 220 -12.33 49.71 2.99
N LYS A 221 -13.33 50.46 3.48
CA LYS A 221 -13.64 51.82 3.00
C LYS A 221 -12.47 52.76 3.28
N VAL A 222 -11.92 53.35 2.22
CA VAL A 222 -10.95 54.44 2.25
C VAL A 222 -11.70 55.76 2.49
N PRO A 223 -11.37 56.55 3.52
CA PRO A 223 -11.89 57.91 3.66
C PRO A 223 -11.09 58.90 2.82
N LEU A 224 -11.82 59.80 2.16
CA LEU A 224 -11.34 61.04 1.54
C LEU A 224 -11.21 62.15 2.60
#